data_AF-A0A9P8BV76-F1
#
_entry.id   AF-A0A9P8BV76-F1
#
_cell.length_a   1.000
_cell.length_b   1.000
_cell.length_c   1.000
_cell.angle_alpha   90.00
_cell.angle_beta   90.00
_cell.angle_gamma   90.00
#
_symmetry.space_group_name_H-M   'P 1'
#
loop_
_entity.id
_entity.type
_entity.pdbx_description
1 polymer ?
#
loop_
_entity_poly.entity_id
_entity_poly.type
_entity_poly.pdbx_seq_one_letter_code
_entity_poly.pdbx_strand_id
1 'polypeptide(L)'
;MGAHLATVAARNKSTKFVKIIGDQCIPDYPDRNMPTLLIYGDGDVKAQLVGATQLGGLNMKPEDIEAYLRRVGAIKVPESRASKSEEVKKSSIRSSAVAALSDDDEYESDDY
;
A
#
# COMPACT_ATOMS: atom_id res chain seq x y z
N MET A 1 -9.61 -2.13 -18.95
CA MET A 1 -10.04 -1.57 -17.64
C MET A 1 -11.53 -1.70 -17.35
N GLY A 2 -12.43 -1.09 -18.13
CA GLY A 2 -13.88 -1.09 -17.81
C GLY A 2 -14.50 -2.48 -17.64
N ALA A 3 -14.13 -3.45 -18.50
CA ALA A 3 -14.58 -4.83 -18.37
C ALA A 3 -14.05 -5.51 -17.09
N HIS A 4 -12.79 -5.26 -16.71
CA HIS A 4 -12.20 -5.81 -15.49
C HIS A 4 -12.89 -5.28 -14.23
N LEU A 5 -13.18 -3.97 -14.18
CA LEU A 5 -13.93 -3.39 -13.06
C LEU A 5 -15.35 -3.95 -12.95
N ALA A 6 -16.02 -4.27 -14.06
CA ALA A 6 -17.32 -4.93 -14.03
C ALA A 6 -17.24 -6.34 -13.41
N THR A 7 -16.20 -7.11 -13.76
CA THR A 7 -15.95 -8.44 -13.15
C THR A 7 -15.71 -8.34 -11.64
N VAL A 8 -14.88 -7.38 -11.21
CA VAL A 8 -14.57 -7.17 -9.78
C VAL A 8 -15.83 -6.68 -9.03
N ALA A 9 -16.59 -5.76 -9.61
CA ALA A 9 -17.84 -5.27 -9.03
C ALA A 9 -18.86 -6.39 -8.79
N ALA A 10 -18.98 -7.35 -9.71
CA ALA A 10 -19.88 -8.49 -9.56
C ALA A 10 -19.49 -9.38 -8.35
N ARG A 11 -18.20 -9.49 -8.03
CA ARG A 11 -17.67 -10.24 -6.88
C ARG A 11 -17.82 -9.47 -5.56
N ASN A 12 -17.72 -8.15 -5.58
CA ASN A 12 -17.63 -7.30 -4.39
C ASN A 12 -18.83 -6.36 -4.25
N LYS A 13 -19.99 -6.92 -3.86
CA LYS A 13 -21.25 -6.16 -3.69
C LYS A 13 -21.22 -5.08 -2.60
N SER A 14 -20.25 -5.13 -1.68
CA SER A 14 -20.08 -4.15 -0.61
C SER A 14 -19.37 -2.87 -1.05
N THR A 15 -18.75 -2.87 -2.24
CA THR A 15 -18.00 -1.73 -2.78
C THR A 15 -18.74 -1.17 -3.99
N LYS A 16 -18.88 0.16 -4.03
CA LYS A 16 -19.55 0.85 -5.15
C LYS A 16 -18.55 1.15 -6.26
N PHE A 17 -18.81 0.64 -7.46
CA PHE A 17 -18.03 0.93 -8.66
C PHE A 17 -18.82 1.82 -9.61
N VAL A 18 -18.23 2.94 -10.01
CA VAL A 18 -18.82 3.91 -10.96
C VAL A 18 -17.78 4.33 -11.99
N LYS A 19 -18.25 4.78 -13.17
CA LYS A 19 -17.40 5.32 -14.23
C LYS A 19 -18.04 6.58 -14.81
N ILE A 20 -17.20 7.52 -15.23
CA ILE A 20 -17.58 8.75 -15.92
C ILE A 20 -16.56 9.00 -17.05
N ILE A 21 -16.97 9.69 -18.10
CA ILE A 21 -16.06 10.13 -19.18
C ILE A 21 -15.23 11.30 -18.66
N GLY A 22 -13.92 11.34 -18.94
CA GLY A 22 -12.98 12.35 -18.41
C GLY A 22 -13.48 13.78 -18.61
N ASP A 23 -13.80 14.14 -19.86
CA ASP A 23 -14.32 15.46 -20.23
C ASP A 23 -15.65 15.84 -19.56
N GLN A 24 -16.47 14.85 -19.17
CA GLN A 24 -17.71 15.10 -18.43
C GLN A 24 -17.46 15.35 -16.94
N CYS A 25 -16.34 14.88 -16.41
CA CYS A 25 -15.97 15.11 -15.02
C CYS A 25 -15.27 16.47 -14.86
N ILE A 26 -14.33 16.78 -15.75
CA ILE A 26 -13.58 18.05 -15.80
C ILE A 26 -13.33 18.39 -17.27
N PRO A 27 -13.63 19.63 -17.72
CA PRO A 27 -13.30 20.06 -19.07
C PRO A 27 -11.82 19.88 -19.39
N ASP A 28 -11.51 19.39 -20.60
CA ASP A 28 -10.15 19.19 -21.11
C ASP A 28 -9.26 18.30 -20.21
N TYR A 29 -9.85 17.24 -19.62
CA TYR A 29 -9.07 16.31 -18.81
C TYR A 29 -8.04 15.56 -19.68
N PRO A 30 -6.73 15.62 -19.40
CA PRO A 30 -5.72 15.12 -20.33
C PRO A 30 -5.81 13.61 -20.58
N ASP A 31 -5.85 13.20 -21.85
CA ASP A 31 -5.89 11.77 -22.24
C ASP A 31 -4.72 10.95 -21.67
N ARG A 32 -3.54 11.55 -21.53
CA ARG A 32 -2.37 10.89 -20.91
C ARG A 32 -2.62 10.43 -19.47
N ASN A 33 -3.56 11.06 -18.77
CA ASN A 33 -3.95 10.72 -17.41
C ASN A 33 -5.00 9.60 -17.39
N MET A 34 -5.52 9.20 -18.54
CA MET A 34 -6.51 8.13 -18.64
C MET A 34 -5.84 6.75 -18.77
N PRO A 35 -6.44 5.71 -18.18
CA PRO A 35 -7.54 5.76 -17.21
C PRO A 35 -7.09 6.33 -15.85
N THR A 36 -8.00 7.03 -15.15
CA THR A 36 -7.81 7.45 -13.75
C THR A 36 -8.76 6.67 -12.85
N LEU A 37 -8.26 6.15 -11.73
CA LEU A 37 -9.04 5.47 -10.70
C LEU A 37 -8.95 6.26 -9.39
N LEU A 38 -10.10 6.73 -8.91
CA LEU A 38 -10.25 7.43 -7.64
C LEU A 38 -10.92 6.50 -6.63
N ILE A 39 -10.27 6.28 -5.48
CA ILE A 39 -10.74 5.38 -4.43
C ILE A 39 -11.09 6.21 -3.20
N TYR A 40 -12.36 6.16 -2.81
CA TYR A 40 -12.87 6.87 -1.64
C TYR A 40 -13.28 5.89 -0.54
N GLY A 41 -13.15 6.31 0.72
CA GLY A 41 -13.61 5.57 1.88
C GLY A 41 -13.62 6.45 3.13
N ASP A 42 -14.63 6.28 3.98
CA ASP A 42 -14.79 7.03 5.24
C ASP A 42 -14.83 8.56 5.09
N GLY A 43 -15.26 9.06 3.93
CA GLY A 43 -15.32 10.49 3.62
C GLY A 43 -14.07 11.05 2.91
N ASP A 44 -12.98 10.28 2.85
CA ASP A 44 -11.70 10.74 2.30
C ASP A 44 -11.26 9.95 1.06
N VAL A 45 -10.30 10.53 0.32
CA VAL A 45 -9.58 9.84 -0.76
C VAL A 45 -8.57 8.89 -0.14
N LYS A 46 -8.74 7.58 -0.36
CA LYS A 46 -7.79 6.55 0.10
C LYS A 46 -6.62 6.39 -0.87
N ALA A 47 -6.88 6.47 -2.18
CA ALA A 47 -5.86 6.37 -3.20
C ALA A 47 -6.33 6.95 -4.54
N GLN A 48 -5.36 7.38 -5.34
CA GLN A 48 -5.55 7.81 -6.72
C GLN A 48 -4.52 7.13 -7.60
N LEU A 49 -4.97 6.54 -8.70
CA LEU A 49 -4.10 5.98 -9.74
C LEU A 49 -4.37 6.72 -11.05
N VAL A 50 -3.33 7.31 -11.62
CA VAL A 50 -3.42 8.15 -12.82
C VAL A 50 -2.62 7.52 -13.95
N GLY A 51 -3.28 7.35 -15.09
CA GLY A 51 -2.69 6.82 -16.31
C GLY A 51 -2.51 5.30 -16.29
N ALA A 52 -2.38 4.73 -17.48
CA ALA A 52 -2.25 3.29 -17.67
C ALA A 52 -1.03 2.70 -16.94
N THR A 53 0.10 3.43 -16.90
CA THR A 53 1.35 2.94 -16.30
C THR A 53 1.23 2.63 -14.81
N GLN A 54 0.55 3.48 -14.04
CA GLN A 54 0.32 3.24 -12.61
C GLN A 54 -0.65 2.09 -12.36
N LEU A 55 -1.49 1.77 -13.35
CA LEU A 55 -2.45 0.67 -13.35
C LEU A 55 -1.87 -0.62 -13.99
N GLY A 56 -0.56 -0.76 -14.14
CA GLY A 56 0.03 -1.99 -14.70
C GLY A 56 -0.08 -2.13 -16.23
N GLY A 57 -0.50 -1.08 -16.92
CA GLY A 57 -0.50 -0.98 -18.38
C GLY A 57 -1.52 -1.89 -19.07
N LEU A 58 -1.21 -2.29 -20.30
CA LEU A 58 -2.08 -3.12 -21.14
C LEU A 58 -2.26 -4.56 -20.63
N ASN A 59 -1.35 -5.03 -19.77
CA ASN A 59 -1.35 -6.39 -19.24
C ASN A 59 -2.06 -6.51 -17.89
N MET A 60 -2.78 -5.47 -17.46
CA MET A 60 -3.50 -5.47 -16.19
C MET A 60 -4.58 -6.56 -16.13
N LYS A 61 -4.52 -7.42 -15.12
CA LYS A 61 -5.53 -8.45 -14.88
C LYS A 61 -6.60 -7.97 -13.88
N PRO A 62 -7.84 -8.51 -13.95
CA PRO A 62 -8.85 -8.18 -12.96
C PRO A 62 -8.43 -8.56 -11.53
N GLU A 63 -7.66 -9.63 -11.37
CA GLU A 63 -7.12 -10.07 -10.08
C GLU A 63 -6.15 -9.04 -9.47
N ASP A 64 -5.33 -8.38 -10.29
CA ASP A 64 -4.38 -7.37 -9.82
C ASP A 64 -5.11 -6.12 -9.30
N ILE A 65 -6.19 -5.70 -9.99
CA ILE A 65 -7.07 -4.61 -9.53
C ILE A 65 -7.69 -4.97 -8.19
N GLU A 66 -8.25 -6.19 -8.09
CA GLU A 66 -8.93 -6.66 -6.89
C GLU A 66 -7.96 -6.72 -5.70
N ALA A 67 -6.75 -7.24 -5.91
CA ALA A 67 -5.70 -7.28 -4.89
C ALA A 67 -5.29 -5.87 -4.42
N TYR A 68 -5.13 -4.93 -5.36
CA TYR A 68 -4.82 -3.54 -5.03
C TYR A 68 -5.94 -2.88 -4.21
N LEU A 69 -7.20 -3.05 -4.62
CA LEU A 69 -8.36 -2.49 -3.92
C LEU A 69 -8.52 -3.07 -2.51
N ARG A 70 -8.20 -4.35 -2.31
CA ARG A 70 -8.13 -4.96 -0.97
C ARG A 70 -7.02 -4.35 -0.13
N ARG A 71 -5.82 -4.16 -0.69
CA ARG A 71 -4.68 -3.54 0.01
C ARG A 71 -4.96 -2.10 0.46
N VAL A 72 -5.69 -1.33 -0.36
CA VAL A 72 -6.11 0.04 -0.02
C VAL A 72 -7.26 0.06 1.00
N GLY A 73 -7.90 -1.09 1.26
CA GLY A 73 -9.05 -1.19 2.15
C GLY A 73 -10.39 -0.79 1.51
N ALA A 74 -10.44 -0.67 0.18
CA ALA A 74 -11.66 -0.34 -0.56
C ALA A 74 -12.63 -1.53 -0.67
N ILE A 75 -12.09 -2.75 -0.62
CA ILE A 75 -12.86 -4.00 -0.60
C ILE A 75 -12.67 -4.66 0.76
N LYS A 76 -13.78 -4.85 1.49
CA LYS A 76 -13.79 -5.60 2.75
C LYS A 76 -13.64 -7.09 2.45
N VAL A 77 -12.69 -7.74 3.12
CA VAL A 77 -12.59 -9.21 3.11
C VAL A 77 -13.78 -9.74 3.91
N PRO A 78 -14.57 -10.70 3.38
CA PRO A 78 -15.65 -11.30 4.16
C PRO A 78 -15.06 -11.95 5.42
N GLU A 79 -15.66 -11.68 6.58
CA GLU A 79 -15.27 -12.24 7.88
C GLU A 79 -15.59 -13.75 7.99
N SER A 80 -15.15 -14.57 7.04
CA SER A 80 -15.13 -16.01 7.20
C SER A 80 -13.76 -16.44 7.71
N ARG A 81 -13.66 -16.55 9.04
CA ARG A 81 -12.52 -16.99 9.87
C ARG A 81 -11.40 -15.97 10.03
N ALA A 82 -11.55 -15.15 11.07
CA ALA A 82 -10.43 -14.52 11.75
C ALA A 82 -9.33 -15.56 12.05
N SER A 83 -8.24 -15.54 11.29
CA SER A 83 -6.94 -15.95 11.79
C SER A 83 -6.14 -14.69 12.07
N LYS A 84 -5.98 -14.44 13.37
CA LYS A 84 -5.08 -13.47 13.99
C LYS A 84 -3.66 -13.63 13.41
N SER A 85 -3.12 -12.65 12.70
CA SER A 85 -1.69 -12.55 12.36
C SER A 85 -1.38 -11.18 11.74
N GLU A 86 -0.32 -10.43 12.04
CA GLU A 86 0.83 -10.59 12.92
C GLU A 86 1.32 -9.17 13.27
N GLU A 87 1.40 -8.86 14.55
CA GLU A 87 2.11 -7.68 15.06
C GLU A 87 3.61 -7.92 14.82
N VAL A 88 4.20 -7.20 13.86
CA VAL A 88 5.64 -7.24 13.59
C VAL A 88 6.38 -6.65 14.79
N LYS A 89 6.72 -7.51 15.75
CA LYS A 89 7.63 -7.19 16.85
C LYS A 89 9.01 -6.90 16.26
N LYS A 90 9.39 -5.62 16.18
CA LYS A 90 10.80 -5.22 16.08
C LYS A 90 11.52 -5.73 17.32
N SER A 91 12.25 -6.83 17.22
CA SER A 91 13.15 -7.28 18.28
C SER A 91 14.36 -6.33 18.32
N SER A 92 14.34 -5.43 19.30
CA SER A 92 15.56 -4.76 19.76
C SER A 92 16.42 -5.79 20.47
N ILE A 93 17.52 -6.21 19.84
CA ILE A 93 18.57 -6.97 20.51
C ILE A 93 19.22 -6.00 21.50
N ARG A 94 18.91 -6.16 22.80
CA ARG A 94 19.70 -5.61 23.89
C ARG A 94 20.55 -6.74 24.44
N SER A 95 21.81 -6.79 24.05
CA SER A 95 22.78 -7.68 24.69
C SER A 95 23.39 -6.95 25.88
N SER A 96 23.08 -7.51 27.05
CA SER A 96 23.56 -7.18 28.37
C SER A 96 25.00 -7.67 28.61
N ALA A 97 25.71 -6.91 29.44
CA ALA A 97 26.82 -7.33 30.30
C ALA A 97 28.16 -7.70 29.64
N VAL A 98 29.08 -6.72 29.64
CA VAL A 98 30.52 -7.01 29.84
C VAL A 98 30.99 -6.07 30.95
N ALA A 99 31.01 -6.60 32.18
CA ALA A 99 31.63 -5.98 33.34
C ALA A 99 32.84 -6.82 33.73
N ALA A 100 33.88 -6.14 34.22
CA ALA A 100 35.13 -6.64 34.78
C ALA A 100 36.20 -7.09 33.77
N LEU A 101 37.18 -6.20 33.52
CA LEU A 101 38.54 -6.36 34.03
C LEU A 101 39.14 -4.95 34.22
N SER A 102 39.31 -4.55 35.46
CA SER A 102 40.22 -3.49 35.87
C SER A 102 41.59 -4.15 36.10
N ASP A 103 42.63 -3.64 35.44
CA ASP A 103 44.00 -3.74 35.91
C ASP A 103 44.73 -2.45 35.57
N ASP A 104 45.28 -1.89 36.63
CA ASP A 104 46.02 -0.65 36.80
C ASP A 104 47.47 -0.92 36.35
N ASP A 105 48.02 -0.14 35.42
CA ASP A 105 49.46 0.15 35.39
C ASP A 105 49.74 1.36 34.50
N GLU A 106 50.27 2.37 35.17
CA GLU A 106 50.74 3.68 34.71
C GLU A 106 52.10 3.51 34.01
N TYR A 107 52.26 3.96 32.76
CA TYR A 107 53.57 4.31 32.21
C TYR A 107 53.50 5.57 31.34
N GLU A 108 54.31 6.52 31.79
CA GLU A 108 54.63 7.87 31.34
C GLU A 108 55.45 7.90 30.03
N SER A 109 55.63 9.11 29.47
CA SER A 109 56.68 9.52 28.48
C SER A 109 56.40 9.17 27.00
N ASP A 110 56.63 10.01 25.97
CA ASP A 110 57.02 11.42 25.81
C ASP A 110 56.74 11.80 24.33
N ASP A 111 56.43 13.07 24.09
CA ASP A 111 56.89 13.96 23.01
C ASP A 111 57.26 13.38 21.61
N TYR A 112 56.54 13.79 20.55
CA TYR A 112 57.00 14.71 19.48
C TYR A 112 55.89 15.04 18.46
#